data_AF-A0A7C2TUF1-F1
#
_entry.id   AF-A0A7C2TUF1-F1
#
_cell.length_a   1.000
_cell.length_b   1.000
_cell.length_c   1.000
_cell.angle_alpha   90.00
_cell.angle_beta   90.00
_cell.angle_gamma   90.00
#
_symmetry.space_group_name_H-M   'P 1'
#
loop_
_entity.id
_entity.type
_entity.pdbx_description
1 polymer ?
#
loop_
_entity_poly.entity_id
_entity_poly.type
_entity_poly.pdbx_seq_one_letter_code
_entity_poly.pdbx_strand_id
1 'polypeptide(L)'
;MSGDKKISSTKISEALRARVAQRSKYRCCYCFAREELMGIRLHVDHIIPKKAGGETDEENLCLACQSCNRSKWEDTHALDPISKQIVPLFNPNTQNWFEHFRWSEDGAIIIGLTTCGRATVSALQLNNHYMVRARKFWVKANEHPPRE
;
A
#
# COMPACT_ATOMS: atom_id res chain seq x y z
N MET A 1 -37.51 8.17 21.07
CA MET A 1 -36.37 8.95 20.54
C MET A 1 -35.26 7.96 20.16
N SER A 2 -35.31 7.43 18.94
CA SER A 2 -34.19 6.67 18.37
C SER A 2 -33.73 7.43 17.15
N GLY A 3 -32.59 8.11 17.29
CA GLY A 3 -31.94 8.80 16.19
C GLY A 3 -31.25 7.79 15.29
N ASP A 4 -31.73 7.69 14.05
CA ASP A 4 -31.03 7.01 12.98
C ASP A 4 -29.67 7.69 12.75
N LYS A 5 -28.58 7.03 13.16
CA LYS A 5 -27.22 7.41 12.74
C LYS A 5 -27.11 7.15 11.24
N LYS A 6 -27.32 8.19 10.43
CA LYS A 6 -26.93 8.21 9.02
C LYS A 6 -25.42 7.96 8.93
N ILE A 7 -25.02 6.76 8.50
CA ILE A 7 -23.66 6.48 8.05
C ILE A 7 -23.48 7.28 6.75
N SER A 8 -22.91 8.48 6.87
CA SER A 8 -22.53 9.28 5.71
C SER A 8 -21.34 8.59 5.04
N SER A 9 -21.61 7.78 4.02
CA SER A 9 -20.58 7.33 3.09
C SER A 9 -20.17 8.51 2.22
N THR A 10 -19.25 9.34 2.70
CA THR A 10 -18.62 10.36 1.86
C THR A 10 -17.88 9.65 0.73
N LYS A 11 -18.40 9.81 -0.49
CA LYS A 11 -17.78 9.32 -1.72
C LYS A 11 -16.47 10.10 -1.92
N ILE A 12 -15.37 9.40 -2.18
CA ILE A 12 -14.09 10.05 -2.51
C ILE A 12 -14.29 10.83 -3.81
N SER A 13 -14.01 12.13 -3.80
CA SER A 13 -14.15 12.97 -5.00
C SER A 13 -13.04 12.67 -6.00
N GLU A 14 -13.31 12.86 -7.30
CA GLU A 14 -12.28 12.67 -8.34
C GLU A 14 -11.09 13.63 -8.14
N ALA A 15 -11.32 14.83 -7.62
CA ALA A 15 -10.25 15.77 -7.28
C ALA A 15 -9.34 15.23 -6.16
N LEU A 16 -9.92 14.67 -5.10
CA LEU A 16 -9.15 14.03 -4.02
C LEU A 16 -8.40 12.80 -4.52
N ARG A 17 -9.06 11.97 -5.34
CA ARG A 17 -8.41 10.81 -6.01
C ARG A 17 -7.21 11.25 -6.84
N ALA A 18 -7.33 12.32 -7.62
CA ALA A 18 -6.26 12.84 -8.46
C ALA A 18 -5.05 13.30 -7.62
N ARG A 19 -5.28 14.02 -6.50
CA ARG A 19 -4.20 14.44 -5.60
C ARG A 19 -3.46 13.26 -4.97
N VAL A 20 -4.20 12.28 -4.45
CA VAL A 20 -3.60 11.04 -3.88
C VAL A 20 -2.77 10.29 -4.93
N ALA A 21 -3.28 10.19 -6.17
CA ALA A 21 -2.56 9.53 -7.26
C ALA A 21 -1.28 10.27 -7.66
N GLN A 22 -1.36 11.60 -7.78
CA GLN A 22 -0.24 12.46 -8.14
C GLN A 22 0.87 12.44 -7.06
N ARG A 23 0.50 12.56 -5.78
CA ARG A 23 1.45 12.45 -4.65
C ARG A 23 2.19 11.12 -4.66
N SER A 24 1.48 10.04 -5.00
CA SER A 24 2.06 8.69 -5.07
C SER A 24 2.81 8.43 -6.39
N LYS A 25 3.00 9.44 -7.26
CA LYS A 25 3.58 9.31 -8.61
C LYS A 25 2.95 8.18 -9.44
N TYR A 26 1.65 7.96 -9.27
CA TYR A 26 0.90 6.85 -9.89
C TYR A 26 1.48 5.46 -9.58
N ARG A 27 2.00 5.27 -8.36
CA ARG A 27 2.53 4.00 -7.87
C ARG A 27 1.74 3.53 -6.66
N CYS A 28 1.65 2.21 -6.51
CA CYS A 28 1.21 1.62 -5.25
C CYS A 28 2.17 2.03 -4.14
N CYS A 29 1.67 2.65 -3.08
CA CYS A 29 2.47 3.14 -1.97
C CYS A 29 3.18 2.04 -1.16
N TYR A 30 2.69 0.80 -1.22
CA TYR A 30 3.27 -0.34 -0.51
C TYR A 30 4.31 -1.10 -1.36
N CYS A 31 3.97 -1.44 -2.60
CA CYS A 31 4.79 -2.30 -3.46
C CYS A 31 5.44 -1.59 -4.65
N PHE A 32 5.23 -0.28 -4.80
CA PHE A 32 5.79 0.56 -5.86
C PHE A 32 5.44 0.13 -7.30
N ALA A 33 4.47 -0.78 -7.47
CA ALA A 33 3.92 -1.10 -8.78
C ALA A 33 3.30 0.15 -9.43
N ARG A 34 3.71 0.46 -10.65
CA ARG A 34 3.21 1.62 -11.42
C ARG A 34 1.87 1.28 -12.05
N GLU A 35 0.92 2.21 -11.96
CA GLU A 35 -0.41 2.10 -12.57
C GLU A 35 -0.31 1.73 -14.07
N GLU A 36 0.59 2.40 -14.78
CA GLU A 36 0.88 2.18 -16.21
C GLU A 36 1.34 0.74 -16.51
N LEU A 37 2.30 0.21 -15.74
CA LEU A 37 2.82 -1.14 -15.94
C LEU A 37 1.81 -2.22 -15.58
N MET A 38 0.84 -1.90 -14.73
CA MET A 38 -0.26 -2.79 -14.37
C MET A 38 -1.40 -2.77 -15.41
N GLY A 39 -1.48 -1.73 -16.26
CA GLY A 39 -2.55 -1.57 -17.24
C GLY A 39 -3.94 -1.37 -16.63
N ILE A 40 -4.03 -1.12 -15.32
CA ILE A 40 -5.26 -0.92 -14.57
C ILE A 40 -5.11 0.22 -13.59
N ARG A 41 -6.19 0.98 -13.38
CA ARG A 41 -6.22 2.03 -12.36
C ARG A 41 -6.02 1.44 -10.97
N LEU A 42 -5.18 2.09 -10.16
CA LEU A 42 -4.98 1.75 -8.76
C LEU A 42 -6.15 2.30 -7.92
N HIS A 43 -6.32 1.73 -6.73
CA HIS A 43 -7.38 2.10 -5.81
C HIS A 43 -6.90 3.16 -4.82
N VAL A 44 -7.82 4.01 -4.38
CA VAL A 44 -7.59 4.87 -3.21
C VAL A 44 -7.96 4.05 -1.98
N ASP A 45 -6.99 3.87 -1.09
CA ASP A 45 -7.08 3.07 0.13
C ASP A 45 -6.98 3.98 1.36
N HIS A 46 -7.74 3.65 2.41
CA HIS A 46 -7.70 4.30 3.71
C HIS A 46 -6.64 3.63 4.58
N ILE A 47 -5.59 4.35 4.96
CA ILE A 47 -4.51 3.84 5.82
C ILE A 47 -5.11 3.38 7.15
N ILE A 48 -5.86 4.26 7.82
CA ILE A 48 -6.78 3.93 8.91
C ILE A 48 -8.15 3.68 8.28
N PRO A 49 -8.71 2.46 8.33
CA PRO A 49 -9.99 2.15 7.71
C PRO A 49 -11.14 2.97 8.28
N LYS A 50 -12.17 3.24 7.47
CA LYS A 50 -13.38 3.94 7.92
C LYS A 50 -14.03 3.31 9.16
N LYS A 51 -14.02 1.98 9.25
CA LYS A 51 -14.57 1.23 10.41
C LYS A 51 -13.81 1.50 11.70
N ALA A 52 -12.53 1.85 11.61
CA ALA A 52 -11.69 2.28 12.73
C ALA A 52 -11.73 3.80 12.94
N GLY A 53 -12.67 4.52 12.31
CA GLY A 53 -12.82 5.97 12.43
C GLY A 53 -11.93 6.79 11.51
N GLY A 54 -11.27 6.18 10.53
CA GLY A 54 -10.41 6.90 9.59
C GLY A 54 -11.18 7.87 8.70
N GLU A 55 -10.69 9.11 8.62
CA GLU A 55 -11.27 10.17 7.82
C GLU A 55 -11.03 9.95 6.31
N THR A 56 -11.87 10.59 5.48
CA THR A 56 -11.72 10.57 4.02
C THR A 56 -11.08 11.87 3.56
N ASP A 57 -9.81 12.03 3.90
CA ASP A 57 -8.97 13.19 3.62
C ASP A 57 -7.66 12.76 2.93
N GLU A 58 -6.81 13.71 2.58
CA GLU A 58 -5.60 13.40 1.83
C GLU A 58 -4.54 12.70 2.72
N GLU A 59 -4.54 13.01 4.02
CA GLU A 59 -3.61 12.57 5.05
C GLU A 59 -3.83 11.09 5.44
N ASN A 60 -5.05 10.59 5.35
CA ASN A 60 -5.39 9.19 5.64
C ASN A 60 -5.58 8.34 4.37
N LEU A 61 -5.57 8.94 3.18
CA LEU A 61 -5.69 8.19 1.92
C LEU A 61 -4.32 7.92 1.29
N CYS A 62 -4.19 6.80 0.58
CA CYS A 62 -3.03 6.45 -0.23
C CYS A 62 -3.44 5.72 -1.52
N LEU A 63 -2.53 5.61 -2.49
CA LEU A 63 -2.78 4.86 -3.72
C LEU A 63 -2.26 3.41 -3.57
N ALA A 64 -3.10 2.42 -3.82
CA ALA A 64 -2.76 1.01 -3.64
C ALA A 64 -3.19 0.15 -4.84
N CYS A 65 -2.34 -0.81 -5.23
CA CYS A 65 -2.74 -1.80 -6.22
C CYS A 65 -3.79 -2.76 -5.64
N GLN A 66 -4.55 -3.42 -6.51
CA GLN A 66 -5.62 -4.34 -6.10
C GLN A 66 -5.12 -5.43 -5.14
N SER A 67 -3.92 -5.98 -5.38
CA SER A 67 -3.34 -7.02 -4.52
C SER A 67 -3.09 -6.49 -3.10
N CYS A 68 -2.36 -5.38 -2.96
CA CYS A 68 -2.02 -4.81 -1.65
C CYS A 68 -3.27 -4.31 -0.91
N ASN A 69 -4.17 -3.63 -1.61
CA ASN A 69 -5.42 -3.11 -1.06
C ASN A 69 -6.29 -4.25 -0.50
N ARG A 70 -6.46 -5.33 -1.26
CA ARG A 70 -7.25 -6.49 -0.85
C ARG A 70 -6.61 -7.24 0.32
N SER A 71 -5.29 -7.39 0.32
CA SER A 71 -4.57 -8.08 1.40
C SER A 71 -4.55 -7.26 2.69
N LYS A 72 -4.47 -5.93 2.61
CA LYS A 72 -4.59 -5.05 3.78
C LYS A 72 -5.99 -5.05 4.35
N TRP A 73 -7.02 -4.93 3.51
CA TRP A 73 -8.43 -4.82 3.91
C TRP A 73 -8.64 -3.77 5.02
N GLU A 74 -8.84 -4.20 6.26
CA GLU A 74 -9.13 -3.38 7.44
C GLU A 74 -7.98 -3.41 8.45
N ASP A 75 -6.88 -4.09 8.12
CA ASP A 75 -5.76 -4.24 9.02
C ASP A 75 -4.96 -2.95 9.10
N THR A 76 -4.62 -2.58 10.33
CA THR A 76 -3.67 -1.51 10.67
C THR A 76 -2.42 -2.06 11.36
N HIS A 77 -2.48 -3.32 11.80
CA HIS A 77 -1.42 -4.02 12.51
C HIS A 77 -1.32 -5.44 11.99
N ALA A 78 -0.13 -6.03 12.07
CA ALA A 78 0.07 -7.43 11.74
C ALA A 78 1.20 -8.05 12.57
N LEU A 79 1.23 -9.38 12.61
CA LEU A 79 2.30 -10.14 13.24
C LEU A 79 3.60 -9.97 12.43
N ASP A 80 4.67 -9.48 13.06
CA ASP A 80 6.01 -9.60 12.48
C ASP A 80 6.43 -11.09 12.51
N PRO A 81 6.73 -11.70 11.35
CA PRO A 81 7.07 -13.12 11.29
C PRO A 81 8.33 -13.47 12.09
N ILE A 82 9.21 -12.50 12.38
CA ILE A 82 10.44 -12.74 13.16
C ILE A 82 10.22 -12.49 14.65
N SER A 83 9.86 -11.25 15.06
CA SER A 83 9.74 -10.92 16.49
C SER A 83 8.51 -11.53 17.16
N LYS A 84 7.53 -12.00 16.38
CA LYS A 84 6.22 -12.50 16.84
C LYS A 84 5.37 -11.45 17.57
N GLN A 85 5.71 -10.17 17.44
CA GLN A 85 4.90 -9.08 17.97
C GLN A 85 3.89 -8.61 16.94
N ILE A 86 2.70 -8.23 17.41
CA ILE A 86 1.74 -7.47 16.59
C ILE A 86 2.22 -6.03 16.56
N VAL A 87 2.57 -5.54 15.37
CA VAL A 87 3.13 -4.20 15.16
C VAL A 87 2.31 -3.43 14.12
N PRO A 88 2.34 -2.09 14.12
CA PRO A 88 1.69 -1.29 13.08
C PRO A 88 2.21 -1.64 11.68
N LEU A 89 1.29 -1.66 10.72
CA LEU A 89 1.62 -1.72 9.30
C LEU A 89 2.24 -0.40 8.83
N PHE A 90 3.00 -0.45 7.74
CA PHE A 90 3.65 0.71 7.16
C PHE A 90 2.64 1.79 6.77
N ASN A 91 2.90 3.01 7.23
CA ASN A 91 2.15 4.21 6.88
C ASN A 91 2.90 4.99 5.78
N PRO A 92 2.45 4.92 4.52
CA PRO A 92 3.13 5.56 3.40
C PRO A 92 3.10 7.10 3.43
N ASN A 93 2.23 7.71 4.23
CA ASN A 93 2.12 9.17 4.31
C ASN A 93 3.06 9.77 5.37
N THR A 94 3.56 8.97 6.32
CA THR A 94 4.41 9.45 7.41
C THR A 94 5.76 8.76 7.52
N GLN A 95 5.98 7.65 6.80
CA GLN A 95 7.21 6.87 6.86
C GLN A 95 7.91 6.81 5.51
N ASN A 96 9.26 6.78 5.54
CA ASN A 96 10.05 6.60 4.34
C ASN A 96 10.11 5.12 3.95
N TRP A 97 9.71 4.79 2.72
CA TRP A 97 9.72 3.42 2.22
C TRP A 97 11.11 2.77 2.34
N PHE A 98 12.19 3.50 2.03
CA PHE A 98 13.55 2.96 2.01
C PHE A 98 14.17 2.76 3.40
N GLU A 99 13.56 3.28 4.46
CA GLU A 99 13.93 2.95 5.85
C GLU A 99 13.34 1.61 6.28
N HIS A 100 12.19 1.24 5.72
CA HIS A 100 11.44 0.04 6.10
C HIS A 100 11.64 -1.12 5.14
N PHE A 101 12.02 -0.84 3.89
CA PHE A 101 12.10 -1.81 2.82
C PHE A 101 13.32 -1.56 1.93
N ARG A 102 13.74 -2.63 1.25
CA ARG A 102 14.63 -2.55 0.09
C ARG A 102 14.24 -3.57 -0.95
N TRP A 103 14.73 -3.39 -2.16
CA TRP A 103 14.67 -4.42 -3.19
C TRP A 103 15.75 -5.50 -2.94
N SER A 104 15.48 -6.74 -3.36
CA SER A 104 16.51 -7.73 -3.61
C SER A 104 17.44 -7.27 -4.74
N GLU A 105 18.61 -7.90 -4.85
CA GLU A 105 19.58 -7.59 -5.91
C GLU A 105 19.00 -7.75 -7.32
N ASP A 106 18.12 -8.73 -7.52
CA ASP A 106 17.41 -8.95 -8.79
C ASP A 106 16.20 -8.00 -9.01
N GLY A 107 15.95 -7.08 -8.07
CA GLY A 107 14.87 -6.10 -8.13
C GLY A 107 13.46 -6.67 -7.98
N ALA A 108 13.30 -7.98 -7.79
CA ALA A 108 11.98 -8.63 -7.90
C ALA A 108 11.29 -8.88 -6.54
N ILE A 109 12.02 -8.82 -5.43
CA ILE A 109 11.53 -9.09 -4.08
C ILE A 109 11.65 -7.83 -3.23
N ILE A 110 10.63 -7.56 -2.42
CA ILE A 110 10.66 -6.51 -1.38
C ILE A 110 11.07 -7.15 -0.07
N ILE A 111 12.15 -6.66 0.52
CA ILE A 111 12.71 -7.16 1.78
C ILE A 111 12.37 -6.15 2.87
N GLY A 112 11.65 -6.60 3.90
CA GLY A 112 11.37 -5.79 5.09
C GLY A 112 12.59 -5.70 6.00
N LEU A 113 13.03 -4.48 6.29
CA LEU A 113 14.23 -4.17 7.10
C LEU A 113 13.88 -4.03 8.58
N THR A 114 12.71 -3.47 8.88
CA THR A 114 12.22 -3.23 10.24
C THR A 114 11.12 -4.25 10.62
N THR A 115 10.74 -4.30 11.90
CA THR A 115 9.59 -5.10 12.36
C THR A 115 8.31 -4.72 11.60
N CYS A 116 8.04 -3.41 11.47
CA CYS A 116 6.97 -2.84 10.66
C CYS A 116 7.06 -3.28 9.18
N GLY A 117 8.25 -3.20 8.58
CA GLY A 117 8.47 -3.59 7.19
C GLY A 117 8.20 -5.08 6.96
N ARG A 118 8.70 -5.97 7.81
CA ARG A 118 8.46 -7.41 7.69
C ARG A 118 7.00 -7.79 7.91
N ALA A 119 6.36 -7.21 8.92
CA ALA A 119 4.92 -7.38 9.15
C ALA A 119 4.12 -6.96 7.92
N THR A 120 4.46 -5.80 7.32
CA THR A 120 3.81 -5.30 6.11
C THR A 120 4.02 -6.20 4.90
N VAL A 121 5.26 -6.65 4.64
CA VAL A 121 5.57 -7.59 3.55
C VAL A 121 4.72 -8.85 3.64
N SER A 122 4.61 -9.40 4.86
CA SER A 122 3.85 -10.63 5.12
C SER A 122 2.34 -10.40 4.98
N ALA A 123 1.79 -9.39 5.66
CA ALA A 123 0.35 -9.14 5.71
C ALA A 123 -0.21 -8.73 4.35
N LEU A 124 0.44 -7.80 3.65
CA LEU A 124 -0.01 -7.31 2.35
C LEU A 124 0.41 -8.22 1.19
N GLN A 125 1.09 -9.34 1.50
CA GLN A 125 1.61 -10.28 0.51
C GLN A 125 2.37 -9.57 -0.62
N LEU A 126 3.26 -8.64 -0.22
CA LEU A 126 3.98 -7.77 -1.16
C LEU A 126 4.82 -8.57 -2.16
N ASN A 127 5.15 -9.83 -1.83
CA ASN A 127 5.90 -10.77 -2.68
C ASN A 127 5.08 -11.98 -3.14
N ASN A 128 3.76 -11.83 -3.34
CA ASN A 128 2.99 -12.88 -4.00
C ASN A 128 3.58 -13.24 -5.38
N HIS A 129 3.42 -14.49 -5.80
CA HIS A 129 4.14 -15.04 -6.95
C HIS A 129 3.82 -14.32 -8.27
N TYR A 130 2.59 -13.80 -8.43
CA TYR A 130 2.20 -13.01 -9.61
C TYR A 130 2.98 -11.69 -9.67
N MET A 131 3.04 -10.95 -8.56
CA MET A 131 3.76 -9.67 -8.49
C MET A 131 5.27 -9.84 -8.62
N VAL A 132 5.84 -10.91 -8.07
CA VAL A 132 7.27 -11.21 -8.25
C VAL A 132 7.56 -11.55 -9.71
N ARG A 133 6.72 -12.37 -10.35
CA ARG A 133 6.86 -12.70 -11.77
C ARG A 133 6.75 -11.46 -12.65
N ALA A 134 5.79 -10.57 -12.40
CA ALA A 134 5.63 -9.31 -13.11
C ALA A 134 6.87 -8.42 -12.96
N ARG A 135 7.36 -8.22 -11.73
CA ARG A 135 8.58 -7.44 -11.48
C ARG A 135 9.80 -7.98 -12.20
N LYS A 136 9.97 -9.31 -12.30
CA LYS A 136 11.05 -9.91 -13.11
C LYS A 136 11.00 -9.49 -14.58
N PHE A 137 9.81 -9.36 -15.16
CA PHE A 137 9.67 -8.84 -16.53
C PHE A 137 9.94 -7.34 -16.61
N TRP A 138 9.45 -6.56 -15.64
CA TRP A 138 9.70 -5.11 -15.59
C TRP A 138 11.19 -4.79 -15.40
N VAL A 139 11.93 -5.56 -14.59
CA VAL A 139 13.38 -5.45 -14.44
C VAL A 139 14.10 -5.70 -15.76
N LYS A 140 13.73 -6.77 -16.50
CA LYS A 140 14.28 -7.05 -17.83
C LYS A 140 14.01 -5.93 -18.84
N ALA A 141 12.90 -5.21 -18.67
CA ALA A 141 12.53 -4.07 -19.49
C ALA A 141 13.15 -2.73 -19.02
N ASN A 142 13.99 -2.73 -17.96
CA ASN A 142 14.52 -1.52 -17.31
C ASN A 142 13.45 -0.56 -16.75
N GLU A 143 12.26 -1.07 -16.45
CA GLU A 143 11.13 -0.31 -15.90
C GLU A 143 11.01 -0.44 -14.37
N HIS A 144 11.83 -1.29 -13.74
CA HIS A 144 11.81 -1.61 -12.32
C HIS A 144 13.21 -2.02 -11.81
N PRO A 145 13.56 -1.78 -10.53
CA PRO A 145 12.81 -1.01 -9.52
C PRO A 145 12.76 0.48 -9.86
N PRO A 146 11.70 1.21 -9.46
CA PRO A 146 11.67 2.65 -9.64
C PRO A 146 12.77 3.30 -8.81
N ARG A 147 13.54 4.17 -9.46
CA ARG A 147 14.51 5.06 -8.83
C ARG A 147 13.70 6.28 -8.36
N GLU A 148 13.46 6.37 -7.06
CA GLU A 148 12.74 7.47 -6.35
C GLU A 148 11.24 7.67 -6.65
#